data_AF-A0A8H7VCC6-F1
#
_entry.id   AF-A0A8H7VCC6-F1
#
_cell.length_a   1.000
_cell.length_b   1.000
_cell.length_c   1.000
_cell.angle_alpha   90.00
_cell.angle_beta   90.00
_cell.angle_gamma   90.00
#
_symmetry.space_group_name_H-M   'P 1'
#
loop_
_entity.id
_entity.type
_entity.pdbx_description
1 polymer ?
#
loop_
_entity_poly.entity_id
_entity_poly.type
_entity_poly.pdbx_seq_one_letter_code
_entity_poly.pdbx_strand_id
1 'polypeptide(L)'
;MKVTCSICLDELTNDSDLVSLTVCGHIYDSECITQCLMINKKCPLCNQSTSRHHPAFQKVYFSITDGSDNDDKAIINAKAETEAAKAAIKTLHKEYDHLAIKLTVARDEIIKINYEKTGIMKDLESLVKQNVVKDEKTKKLTQDLQASTLKIKEENNKTTLKLIAKDKSVNLLIKNLEVSNDKIKSLKEEIIDQQRSINENDHLRYGKGWKSQEQSYDSKYADLNKKHRALKEKMFQLEKKFIDLTISTSVPELNSIRTQQLEKQLSESKAKEVKLLKEVMKFKRIKQEVIEEKLQLQERLNNSEIVIDTLVDTMTKYT
;
A
#
# COMPACT_ATOMS: atom_id res chain seq x y z
N MET A 1 -5.68 95.21 7.06
CA MET A 1 -6.21 95.61 5.73
C MET A 1 -7.37 94.68 5.44
N LYS A 2 -8.59 95.19 5.24
CA LYS A 2 -9.77 94.35 4.95
C LYS A 2 -9.81 94.08 3.45
N VAL A 3 -9.90 92.82 3.04
CA VAL A 3 -10.04 92.42 1.64
C VAL A 3 -11.50 92.06 1.41
N THR A 4 -12.12 92.57 0.35
CA THR A 4 -13.50 92.28 -0.01
C THR A 4 -13.57 91.58 -1.36
N CYS A 5 -14.53 90.68 -1.54
CA CYS A 5 -14.78 90.06 -2.83
C CYS A 5 -15.42 91.08 -3.77
N SER A 6 -14.82 91.38 -4.90
CA SER A 6 -15.41 92.33 -5.85
C SER A 6 -16.68 91.82 -6.58
N ILE A 7 -17.06 90.55 -6.37
CA ILE A 7 -18.26 89.94 -6.98
C ILE A 7 -19.46 90.02 -6.03
N CYS A 8 -19.37 89.45 -4.81
CA CYS A 8 -20.45 89.51 -3.81
C CYS A 8 -20.39 90.74 -2.91
N LEU A 9 -19.27 91.48 -2.91
CA LEU A 9 -18.98 92.64 -2.06
C LEU A 9 -18.87 92.33 -0.55
N ASP A 10 -18.90 91.05 -0.18
CA ASP A 10 -18.70 90.61 1.19
C ASP A 10 -17.23 90.72 1.62
N GLU A 11 -17.03 90.93 2.92
CA GLU A 11 -15.70 90.93 3.53
C GLU A 11 -15.14 89.51 3.55
N LEU A 12 -13.96 89.32 2.95
CA LEU A 12 -13.29 88.04 2.91
C LEU A 12 -12.77 87.71 4.32
N THR A 13 -13.42 86.77 4.99
CA THR A 13 -12.99 86.28 6.31
C THR A 13 -12.02 85.10 6.15
N ASN A 14 -11.33 84.74 7.25
CA ASN A 14 -10.37 83.64 7.26
C ASN A 14 -10.99 82.27 6.96
N ASP A 15 -12.30 82.13 7.19
CA ASP A 15 -13.04 80.90 6.95
C ASP A 15 -13.54 80.78 5.51
N SER A 16 -13.45 81.87 4.71
CA SER A 16 -13.82 81.85 3.30
C SER A 16 -12.74 81.14 2.48
N ASP A 17 -13.17 80.29 1.53
CA ASP A 17 -12.25 79.68 0.56
C ASP A 17 -11.79 80.73 -0.45
N LEU A 18 -10.64 81.35 -0.20
CA LEU A 18 -10.11 82.41 -1.04
C LEU A 18 -9.25 81.86 -2.17
N VAL A 19 -9.42 82.43 -3.35
CA VAL A 19 -8.63 82.09 -4.52
C VAL A 19 -8.15 83.34 -5.23
N SER A 20 -6.96 83.24 -5.83
CA SER A 20 -6.38 84.28 -6.67
C SER A 20 -6.30 83.80 -8.11
N LEU A 21 -6.71 84.64 -9.06
CA LEU A 21 -6.56 84.35 -10.49
C LEU A 21 -5.08 84.28 -10.85
N THR A 22 -4.65 83.18 -11.48
CA THR A 22 -3.23 82.95 -11.81
C THR A 22 -2.66 83.96 -12.81
N VAL A 23 -3.52 84.63 -13.59
CA VAL A 23 -3.12 85.57 -14.65
C VAL A 23 -2.88 87.00 -14.16
N CYS A 24 -3.56 87.41 -13.09
CA CYS A 24 -3.59 88.81 -12.67
C CYS A 24 -3.50 89.02 -11.15
N GLY A 25 -3.53 87.96 -10.35
CA GLY A 25 -3.38 88.05 -8.90
C GLY A 25 -4.63 88.49 -8.13
N HIS A 26 -5.66 89.03 -8.81
CA HIS A 26 -6.92 89.44 -8.17
C HIS A 26 -7.59 88.31 -7.37
N ILE A 27 -8.04 88.64 -6.16
CA ILE A 27 -8.55 87.71 -5.16
C ILE A 27 -10.08 87.78 -5.11
N TYR A 28 -10.71 86.61 -4.98
CA TYR A 28 -12.15 86.43 -4.90
C TYR A 28 -12.47 85.25 -3.97
N ASP A 29 -13.72 85.14 -3.54
CA ASP A 29 -14.23 83.86 -3.04
C ASP A 29 -14.23 82.81 -4.15
N SER A 30 -13.85 81.58 -3.80
CA SER A 30 -13.76 80.43 -4.70
C SER A 30 -15.06 80.22 -5.48
N GLU A 31 -16.20 80.27 -4.78
CA GLU A 31 -17.51 80.07 -5.39
C GLU A 31 -17.85 81.19 -6.37
N CYS A 32 -17.67 82.45 -5.96
CA CYS A 32 -17.97 83.62 -6.77
C CYS A 32 -17.18 83.62 -8.09
N ILE A 33 -15.85 83.43 -8.03
CA ILE A 33 -15.05 83.46 -9.25
C ILE A 33 -15.27 82.22 -10.13
N THR A 34 -15.58 81.06 -9.53
CA THR A 34 -15.90 79.85 -10.29
C THR A 34 -17.14 80.07 -11.14
N GLN A 35 -18.20 80.63 -10.57
CA GLN A 35 -19.43 80.97 -11.30
C GLN A 35 -19.18 82.01 -12.40
N CYS A 36 -18.40 83.06 -12.12
CA CYS A 36 -18.04 84.06 -13.13
C CYS A 36 -17.26 83.45 -14.30
N LEU A 37 -16.29 82.57 -14.02
CA LEU A 37 -15.45 81.95 -15.06
C LEU A 37 -16.19 80.90 -15.90
N MET A 38 -17.27 80.30 -15.38
CA MET A 38 -18.14 79.43 -16.18
C MET A 38 -18.87 80.21 -17.29
N ILE A 39 -19.23 81.47 -17.03
CA ILE A 39 -19.95 82.32 -17.98
C ILE A 39 -18.97 83.06 -18.90
N ASN A 40 -17.91 83.65 -18.34
CA ASN A 40 -16.92 84.43 -19.08
C ASN A 40 -15.52 84.17 -18.54
N LYS A 41 -14.63 83.62 -19.38
CA LYS A 41 -13.24 83.27 -19.03
C LYS A 41 -12.32 84.50 -18.95
N LYS A 42 -12.75 85.54 -18.26
CA LYS A 42 -12.03 86.80 -18.06
C LYS A 42 -12.15 87.24 -16.60
N CYS A 43 -11.11 87.90 -16.09
CA CYS A 43 -11.13 88.49 -14.76
C CYS A 43 -12.21 89.58 -14.65
N PRO A 44 -13.11 89.55 -13.64
CA PRO A 44 -14.11 90.60 -13.44
C PRO A 44 -13.53 92.00 -13.18
N LEU A 45 -12.32 92.09 -12.63
CA LEU A 45 -11.68 93.37 -12.30
C LEU A 45 -10.87 93.97 -13.45
N CYS A 46 -10.04 93.19 -14.13
CA CYS A 46 -9.14 93.70 -15.18
C CYS A 46 -9.46 93.20 -16.59
N ASN A 47 -10.48 92.35 -16.76
CA ASN A 47 -10.92 91.77 -18.04
C ASN A 47 -9.85 90.92 -18.77
N GLN A 48 -8.77 90.54 -18.07
CA GLN A 48 -7.71 89.69 -18.62
C GLN A 48 -8.21 88.24 -18.78
N SER A 49 -7.91 87.61 -19.91
CA SER A 49 -8.39 86.25 -20.22
C SER A 49 -7.68 85.19 -19.37
N THR A 50 -8.44 84.32 -18.73
CA THR A 50 -7.95 83.19 -17.92
C THR A 50 -7.83 81.89 -18.72
N SER A 51 -8.25 81.90 -19.99
CA SER A 51 -8.41 80.70 -20.84
C SER A 51 -7.12 79.92 -21.13
N ARG A 52 -5.95 80.52 -20.90
CA ARG A 52 -4.63 79.94 -21.24
C ARG A 52 -3.86 79.39 -20.03
N HIS A 53 -4.42 79.48 -18.82
CA HIS A 53 -3.75 79.08 -17.59
C HIS A 53 -4.58 78.01 -16.87
N HIS A 54 -4.00 76.82 -16.71
CA HIS A 54 -4.57 75.74 -15.91
C HIS A 54 -3.62 75.43 -14.75
N PRO A 55 -4.06 75.53 -13.49
CA PRO A 55 -5.39 76.00 -13.05
C PRO A 55 -5.61 77.51 -13.28
N ALA A 56 -6.87 77.91 -13.51
CA ALA A 56 -7.24 79.31 -13.79
C ALA A 56 -7.16 80.22 -12.55
N PHE A 57 -7.22 79.61 -11.37
CA PHE A 57 -7.02 80.24 -10.08
C PHE A 57 -6.33 79.27 -9.12
N GLN A 58 -5.67 79.82 -8.10
CA GLN A 58 -4.98 79.08 -7.05
C GLN A 58 -5.54 79.49 -5.69
N LYS A 59 -5.64 78.53 -4.76
CA LYS A 59 -6.10 78.79 -3.40
C LYS A 59 -5.06 79.64 -2.65
N VAL A 60 -5.51 80.69 -2.00
CA VAL A 60 -4.67 81.60 -1.23
C VAL A 60 -4.98 81.42 0.24
N TYR A 61 -3.93 81.26 1.04
CA TYR A 61 -4.02 81.24 2.49
C TYR A 61 -3.27 82.47 3.00
N PHE A 62 -3.95 83.30 3.79
CA PHE A 62 -3.29 84.40 4.48
C PHE A 62 -2.56 83.83 5.69
N SER A 63 -1.23 83.85 5.66
CA SER A 63 -0.43 83.57 6.84
C SER A 63 -0.58 84.74 7.82
N ILE A 64 -1.46 84.61 8.82
CA ILE A 64 -1.50 85.54 9.94
C ILE A 64 -0.23 85.31 10.76
N THR A 65 0.77 86.17 10.58
CA THR A 65 1.82 86.35 11.59
C THR A 65 1.35 87.44 12.55
N ASP A 66 0.24 87.21 13.23
CA ASP A 66 0.01 87.91 14.49
C ASP A 66 0.99 87.26 15.45
N GLY A 67 2.05 87.99 15.83
CA GLY A 67 3.20 87.50 16.60
C GLY A 67 2.81 86.91 17.95
N SER A 68 2.30 85.69 17.93
CA SER A 68 2.02 84.82 19.06
C SER A 68 3.02 83.67 18.96
N ASP A 69 4.00 83.66 19.86
CA ASP A 69 4.99 82.57 20.02
C ASP A 69 4.34 81.18 20.25
N ASN A 70 3.01 81.10 20.34
CA ASN A 70 2.23 79.89 20.53
C ASN A 70 1.94 79.13 19.22
N ASP A 71 1.80 79.84 18.08
CA ASP A 71 1.44 79.21 16.80
C ASP A 71 2.65 78.55 16.14
N ASP A 72 3.84 79.11 16.32
CA ASP A 72 5.09 78.49 15.90
C ASP A 72 5.34 77.14 16.61
N LYS A 73 4.96 77.02 17.89
CA LYS A 73 5.04 75.75 18.62
C LYS A 73 4.08 74.70 18.05
N ALA A 74 2.86 75.09 17.69
CA ALA A 74 1.89 74.17 17.07
C ALA A 74 2.39 73.68 15.70
N ILE A 75 2.96 74.55 14.88
CA ILE A 75 3.53 74.20 13.58
C ILE A 75 4.76 73.30 13.73
N ILE A 76 5.63 73.56 14.71
CA ILE A 76 6.81 72.71 14.99
C ILE A 76 6.36 71.32 15.45
N ASN A 77 5.36 71.23 16.32
CA ASN A 77 4.81 69.94 16.78
C ASN A 77 4.17 69.16 15.64
N ALA A 78 3.33 69.80 14.82
CA ALA A 78 2.71 69.16 13.66
C ALA A 78 3.78 68.66 12.66
N LYS A 79 4.84 69.43 12.42
CA LYS A 79 5.98 68.98 11.59
C LYS A 79 6.66 67.75 12.20
N ALA A 80 6.94 67.75 13.50
CA ALA A 80 7.55 66.61 14.18
C ALA A 80 6.65 65.35 14.09
N GLU A 81 5.34 65.50 14.27
CA GLU A 81 4.36 64.42 14.11
C GLU A 81 4.32 63.90 12.67
N THR A 82 4.34 64.77 11.66
CA THR A 82 4.36 64.34 10.26
C THR A 82 5.65 63.59 9.89
N GLU A 83 6.81 63.99 10.43
CA GLU A 83 8.06 63.26 10.21
C GLU A 83 8.07 61.91 10.95
N ALA A 84 7.51 61.85 12.17
CA ALA A 84 7.32 60.60 12.89
C ALA A 84 6.39 59.64 12.13
N ALA A 85 5.28 60.14 11.59
CA ALA A 85 4.35 59.36 10.78
C ALA A 85 5.00 58.86 9.48
N LYS A 86 5.78 59.70 8.79
CA LYS A 86 6.56 59.28 7.60
C LYS A 86 7.56 58.18 7.93
N ALA A 87 8.25 58.28 9.08
CA ALA A 87 9.17 57.24 9.54
C ALA A 87 8.43 55.92 9.82
N ALA A 88 7.26 55.98 10.47
CA ALA A 88 6.42 54.81 10.72
C ALA A 88 5.94 54.15 9.42
N ILE A 89 5.47 54.94 8.44
CA ILE A 89 5.06 54.44 7.11
C ILE A 89 6.23 53.73 6.42
N LYS A 90 7.44 54.30 6.50
CA LYS A 90 8.64 53.68 5.92
C LYS A 90 8.99 52.34 6.58
N THR A 91 8.81 52.22 7.88
CA THR A 91 9.01 50.95 8.61
C THR A 91 7.97 49.92 8.20
N LEU A 92 6.68 50.29 8.19
CA LEU A 92 5.60 49.41 7.74
C LEU A 92 5.77 48.93 6.30
N HIS A 93 6.27 49.80 5.40
CA HIS A 93 6.53 49.41 4.02
C HIS A 93 7.61 48.33 3.93
N LYS A 94 8.70 48.45 4.69
CA LYS A 94 9.74 47.41 4.75
C LYS A 94 9.22 46.09 5.30
N GLU A 95 8.36 46.14 6.33
CA GLU A 95 7.72 44.94 6.89
C GLU A 95 6.80 44.28 5.88
N TYR A 96 6.01 45.06 5.16
CA TYR A 96 5.16 44.59 4.07
C TYR A 96 5.97 43.91 2.97
N ASP A 97 7.07 44.52 2.51
CA ASP A 97 7.95 43.94 1.49
C ASP A 97 8.57 42.62 1.96
N HIS A 98 9.02 42.56 3.21
CA HIS A 98 9.57 41.35 3.80
C HIS A 98 8.52 40.24 3.92
N LEU A 99 7.28 40.57 4.30
CA LEU A 99 6.17 39.61 4.34
C LEU A 99 5.78 39.13 2.93
N ALA A 100 5.81 40.02 1.93
CA ALA A 100 5.56 39.66 0.53
C ALA A 100 6.60 38.64 0.03
N ILE A 101 7.89 38.86 0.33
CA ILE A 101 8.96 37.91 -0.01
C ILE A 101 8.71 36.56 0.67
N LYS A 102 8.42 36.54 1.97
CA LYS A 102 8.11 35.30 2.70
C LYS A 102 6.93 34.55 2.09
N LEU A 103 5.88 35.27 1.68
CA LEU A 103 4.71 34.67 1.05
C LEU A 103 5.04 34.09 -0.33
N THR A 104 5.91 34.72 -1.12
CA THR A 104 6.36 34.15 -2.40
C THR A 104 7.17 32.87 -2.20
N VAL A 105 8.11 32.84 -1.25
CA VAL A 105 8.91 31.65 -0.94
C VAL A 105 8.01 30.49 -0.49
N ALA A 106 7.08 30.75 0.43
CA ALA A 106 6.14 29.72 0.88
C ALA A 106 5.25 29.20 -0.26
N ARG A 107 4.86 30.06 -1.21
CA ARG A 107 4.08 29.66 -2.39
C ARG A 107 4.87 28.72 -3.30
N ASP A 108 6.14 29.02 -3.54
CA ASP A 108 7.02 28.19 -4.37
C ASP A 108 7.29 26.84 -3.73
N GLU A 109 7.47 26.80 -2.40
CA GLU A 109 7.58 25.55 -1.64
C GLU A 109 6.31 24.69 -1.76
N ILE A 110 5.12 25.29 -1.66
CA ILE A 110 3.84 24.58 -1.86
C ILE A 110 3.76 24.02 -3.29
N ILE A 111 4.17 24.77 -4.30
CA ILE A 111 4.18 24.29 -5.70
C ILE A 111 5.13 23.10 -5.84
N LYS A 112 6.33 23.17 -5.25
CA LYS A 112 7.30 22.07 -5.26
C LYS A 112 6.75 20.81 -4.59
N ILE A 113 6.18 20.95 -3.40
CA ILE A 113 5.57 19.83 -2.65
C ILE A 113 4.43 19.20 -3.46
N ASN A 114 3.60 20.01 -4.13
CA ASN A 114 2.53 19.50 -4.98
C ASN A 114 3.06 18.74 -6.18
N TYR A 115 4.14 19.19 -6.81
CA TYR A 115 4.79 18.44 -7.90
C TYR A 115 5.30 17.08 -7.42
N GLU A 116 6.03 17.04 -6.29
CA GLU A 116 6.52 15.80 -5.68
C GLU A 116 5.36 14.85 -5.32
N LYS A 117 4.29 15.38 -4.72
CA LYS A 117 3.06 14.63 -4.42
C LYS A 117 2.46 14.00 -5.68
N THR A 118 2.38 14.73 -6.80
CA THR A 118 1.84 14.16 -8.05
C THR A 118 2.73 13.06 -8.62
N GLY A 119 4.05 13.14 -8.45
CA GLY A 119 4.99 12.08 -8.81
C GLY A 119 4.74 10.81 -7.99
N ILE A 120 4.70 10.94 -6.67
CA ILE A 120 4.44 9.83 -5.74
C ILE A 120 3.07 9.17 -6.03
N MET A 121 2.05 9.96 -6.35
CA MET A 121 0.72 9.42 -6.70
C MET A 121 0.75 8.55 -7.97
N LYS A 122 1.53 8.93 -9.00
CA LYS A 122 1.69 8.13 -10.22
C LYS A 122 2.44 6.82 -9.94
N ASP A 123 3.48 6.88 -9.11
CA ASP A 123 4.24 5.70 -8.71
C ASP A 123 3.38 4.73 -7.91
N LEU A 124 2.53 5.25 -7.01
CA LEU A 124 1.57 4.45 -6.25
C LEU A 124 0.55 3.78 -7.18
N GLU A 125 0.03 4.50 -8.17
CA GLU A 125 -0.91 3.95 -9.16
C GLU A 125 -0.27 2.81 -9.98
N SER A 126 0.99 2.99 -10.41
CA SER A 126 1.77 1.96 -11.11
C SER A 126 1.97 0.71 -10.24
N LEU A 127 2.28 0.90 -8.96
CA LEU A 127 2.48 -0.20 -8.01
C LEU A 127 1.18 -0.96 -7.73
N VAL A 128 0.06 -0.25 -7.61
CA VAL A 128 -1.28 -0.87 -7.51
C VAL A 128 -1.58 -1.72 -8.75
N LYS A 129 -1.36 -1.19 -9.96
CA LYS A 129 -1.55 -1.95 -11.21
C LYS A 129 -0.68 -3.22 -11.24
N GLN A 130 0.57 -3.13 -10.81
CA GLN A 130 1.46 -4.30 -10.74
C GLN A 130 0.96 -5.37 -9.76
N ASN A 131 0.42 -4.96 -8.61
CA ASN A 131 -0.10 -5.89 -7.62
C ASN A 131 -1.37 -6.60 -8.10
N VAL A 132 -2.27 -5.91 -8.81
CA VAL A 132 -3.45 -6.55 -9.42
C VAL A 132 -3.04 -7.70 -10.36
N VAL A 133 -2.04 -7.48 -11.21
CA VAL A 133 -1.51 -8.53 -12.11
C VAL A 133 -0.89 -9.69 -11.34
N LYS A 134 -0.16 -9.40 -10.24
CA LYS A 134 0.40 -10.45 -9.37
C LYS A 134 -0.69 -11.27 -8.67
N ASP A 135 -1.77 -10.62 -8.24
CA ASP A 135 -2.89 -11.28 -7.58
C ASP A 135 -3.63 -12.21 -8.55
N GLU A 136 -3.87 -11.78 -9.79
CA GLU A 136 -4.45 -12.62 -10.84
C GLU A 136 -3.56 -13.84 -11.14
N LYS A 137 -2.25 -13.63 -11.27
CA LYS A 137 -1.30 -14.73 -11.47
C LYS A 137 -1.31 -15.72 -10.30
N THR A 138 -1.41 -15.21 -9.07
CA THR A 138 -1.46 -16.04 -7.86
C THR A 138 -2.76 -16.85 -7.83
N LYS A 139 -3.91 -16.23 -8.13
CA LYS A 139 -5.20 -16.92 -8.26
C LYS A 139 -5.15 -18.06 -9.27
N LYS A 140 -4.56 -17.82 -10.46
CA LYS A 140 -4.38 -18.85 -11.49
C LYS A 140 -3.51 -20.01 -11.01
N LEU A 141 -2.36 -19.72 -10.40
CA LEU A 141 -1.48 -20.75 -9.82
C LEU A 141 -2.17 -21.57 -8.72
N THR A 142 -2.99 -20.92 -7.88
CA THR A 142 -3.76 -21.63 -6.85
C THR A 142 -4.80 -22.56 -7.47
N GLN A 143 -5.50 -22.13 -8.52
CA GLN A 143 -6.45 -22.97 -9.26
C GLN A 143 -5.76 -24.17 -9.92
N ASP A 144 -4.64 -23.94 -10.59
CA ASP A 144 -3.85 -25.00 -11.23
C ASP A 144 -3.36 -26.03 -10.20
N LEU A 145 -2.91 -25.56 -9.02
CA LEU A 145 -2.47 -26.42 -7.93
C LEU A 145 -3.62 -27.25 -7.36
N GLN A 146 -4.79 -26.64 -7.14
CA GLN A 146 -6.00 -27.35 -6.69
C GLN A 146 -6.43 -28.43 -7.69
N ALA A 147 -6.42 -28.12 -8.98
CA ALA A 147 -6.73 -29.09 -10.05
C ALA A 147 -5.74 -30.26 -10.05
N SER A 148 -4.44 -29.98 -9.93
CA SER A 148 -3.41 -31.02 -9.83
C SER A 148 -3.58 -31.89 -8.58
N THR A 149 -3.93 -31.31 -7.42
CA THR A 149 -4.18 -32.05 -6.18
C THR A 149 -5.37 -33.00 -6.33
N LEU A 150 -6.46 -32.55 -6.96
CA LEU A 150 -7.62 -33.40 -7.23
C LEU A 150 -7.25 -34.58 -8.13
N LYS A 151 -6.51 -34.33 -9.21
CA LYS A 151 -6.04 -35.38 -10.12
C LYS A 151 -5.17 -36.43 -9.43
N ILE A 152 -4.21 -36.00 -8.62
CA ILE A 152 -3.36 -36.91 -7.83
C ILE A 152 -4.20 -37.74 -6.85
N LYS A 153 -5.22 -37.12 -6.22
CA LYS A 153 -6.13 -37.82 -5.31
C LYS A 153 -6.93 -38.90 -6.04
N GLU A 154 -7.44 -38.62 -7.24
CA GLU A 154 -8.15 -39.61 -8.06
C GLU A 154 -7.24 -40.78 -8.48
N GLU A 155 -6.00 -40.47 -8.91
CA GLU A 155 -5.01 -41.50 -9.25
C GLU A 155 -4.65 -42.37 -8.05
N ASN A 156 -4.47 -41.78 -6.86
CA ASN A 156 -4.23 -42.51 -5.61
C ASN A 156 -5.41 -43.39 -5.22
N ASN A 157 -6.65 -42.92 -5.40
CA ASN A 157 -7.84 -43.74 -5.15
C ASN A 157 -7.88 -44.94 -6.11
N LYS A 158 -7.56 -44.73 -7.39
CA LYS A 158 -7.50 -45.78 -8.41
C LYS A 158 -6.42 -46.82 -8.11
N THR A 159 -5.23 -46.40 -7.66
CA THR A 159 -4.17 -47.33 -7.26
C THR A 159 -4.53 -48.08 -6.00
N THR A 160 -5.16 -47.42 -5.02
CA THR A 160 -5.66 -48.07 -3.78
C THR A 160 -6.67 -49.16 -4.09
N LEU A 161 -7.64 -48.91 -4.97
CA LEU A 161 -8.61 -49.92 -5.41
C LEU A 161 -7.94 -51.11 -6.11
N LYS A 162 -6.92 -50.87 -6.94
CA LYS A 162 -6.14 -51.95 -7.57
C LYS A 162 -5.37 -52.79 -6.54
N LEU A 163 -4.81 -52.16 -5.51
CA LEU A 163 -4.13 -52.87 -4.42
C LEU A 163 -5.11 -53.75 -3.64
N ILE A 164 -6.28 -53.23 -3.28
CA ILE A 164 -7.34 -54.00 -2.60
C ILE A 164 -7.77 -55.21 -3.44
N ALA A 165 -7.93 -55.06 -4.76
CA ALA A 165 -8.29 -56.17 -5.64
C ALA A 165 -7.20 -57.24 -5.72
N LYS A 166 -5.92 -56.84 -5.74
CA LYS A 166 -4.78 -57.75 -5.71
C LYS A 166 -4.68 -58.49 -4.37
N ASP A 167 -4.85 -57.77 -3.27
CA ASP A 167 -4.84 -58.35 -1.92
C ASP A 167 -5.91 -59.45 -1.77
N LYS A 168 -7.15 -59.18 -2.21
CA LYS A 168 -8.21 -60.20 -2.28
C LYS A 168 -7.82 -61.42 -3.12
N SER A 169 -7.14 -61.21 -4.23
CA SER A 169 -6.68 -62.32 -5.10
C SER A 169 -5.60 -63.17 -4.43
N VAL A 170 -4.65 -62.53 -3.73
CA VAL A 170 -3.61 -63.21 -2.94
C VAL A 170 -4.25 -64.00 -1.80
N ASN A 171 -5.18 -63.41 -1.05
CA ASN A 171 -5.89 -64.10 0.03
C ASN A 171 -6.66 -65.34 -0.47
N LEU A 172 -7.27 -65.27 -1.65
CA LEU A 172 -7.93 -66.43 -2.27
C LEU A 172 -6.92 -67.54 -2.62
N LEU A 173 -5.75 -67.17 -3.13
CA LEU A 173 -4.68 -68.13 -3.43
C LEU A 173 -4.13 -68.79 -2.16
N ILE A 174 -3.93 -68.02 -1.08
CA ILE A 174 -3.51 -68.55 0.23
C ILE A 174 -4.52 -69.59 0.71
N LYS A 175 -5.81 -69.27 0.72
CA LYS A 175 -6.87 -70.20 1.14
C LYS A 175 -6.91 -71.48 0.29
N ASN A 176 -6.73 -71.37 -1.03
CA ASN A 176 -6.66 -72.54 -1.91
C ASN A 176 -5.43 -73.41 -1.63
N LEU A 177 -4.31 -72.79 -1.27
CA LEU A 177 -3.07 -73.47 -0.94
C LEU A 177 -3.18 -74.21 0.39
N GLU A 178 -3.84 -73.61 1.39
CA GLU A 178 -4.17 -74.25 2.67
C GLU A 178 -5.01 -75.52 2.44
N VAL A 179 -6.12 -75.42 1.69
CA VAL A 179 -6.98 -76.58 1.35
C VAL A 179 -6.19 -77.67 0.62
N SER A 180 -5.31 -77.30 -0.30
CA SER A 180 -4.47 -78.27 -1.01
C SER A 180 -3.47 -78.95 -0.07
N ASN A 181 -2.89 -78.23 0.90
CA ASN A 181 -1.96 -78.78 1.88
C ASN A 181 -2.66 -79.76 2.82
N ASP A 182 -3.87 -79.44 3.28
CA ASP A 182 -4.68 -80.33 4.11
C ASP A 182 -4.97 -81.65 3.39
N LYS A 183 -5.35 -81.58 2.09
CA LYS A 183 -5.58 -82.77 1.28
C LYS A 183 -4.32 -83.62 1.10
N ILE A 184 -3.17 -82.99 0.90
CA ILE A 184 -1.88 -83.70 0.84
C ILE A 184 -1.59 -84.39 2.18
N LYS A 185 -1.89 -83.73 3.30
CA LYS A 185 -1.70 -84.29 4.63
C LYS A 185 -2.58 -85.53 4.85
N SER A 186 -3.87 -85.46 4.53
CA SER A 186 -4.79 -86.61 4.64
C SER A 186 -4.37 -87.78 3.75
N LEU A 187 -3.93 -87.52 2.51
CA LEU A 187 -3.42 -88.58 1.63
C LEU A 187 -2.15 -89.23 2.16
N LYS A 188 -1.26 -88.46 2.81
CA LYS A 188 -0.07 -89.03 3.46
C LYS A 188 -0.45 -89.94 4.63
N GLU A 189 -1.42 -89.53 5.45
CA GLU A 189 -1.94 -90.34 6.55
C GLU A 189 -2.56 -91.64 6.02
N GLU A 190 -3.37 -91.56 4.96
CA GLU A 190 -3.98 -92.74 4.31
C GLU A 190 -2.93 -93.72 3.75
N ILE A 191 -1.86 -93.21 3.13
CA ILE A 191 -0.74 -94.04 2.64
C ILE A 191 -0.03 -94.74 3.81
N ILE A 192 0.20 -94.04 4.93
CA ILE A 192 0.84 -94.62 6.12
C ILE A 192 -0.03 -95.73 6.72
N ASP A 193 -1.35 -95.53 6.82
CA ASP A 193 -2.27 -96.53 7.34
C ASP A 193 -2.35 -97.77 6.42
N GLN A 194 -2.37 -97.56 5.11
CA GLN A 194 -2.28 -98.67 4.15
C GLN A 194 -0.97 -99.46 4.29
N GLN A 195 0.18 -98.79 4.43
CA GLN A 195 1.46 -99.46 4.65
C GLN A 195 1.50 -100.28 5.94
N ARG A 196 0.85 -99.81 7.02
CA ARG A 196 0.70 -100.61 8.26
C ARG A 196 -0.13 -101.87 8.03
N SER A 197 -1.25 -101.75 7.33
CA SER A 197 -2.13 -102.90 7.04
C SER A 197 -1.48 -103.98 6.15
N ILE A 198 -0.52 -103.58 5.29
CA ILE A 198 0.28 -104.50 4.47
C ILE A 198 1.28 -105.25 5.34
N ASN A 199 2.00 -104.56 6.23
CA ASN A 199 2.96 -105.18 7.13
C ASN A 199 2.32 -106.15 8.14
N GLU A 200 1.05 -105.95 8.52
CA GLU A 200 0.34 -106.85 9.44
C GLU A 200 -0.23 -108.12 8.78
N ASN A 201 -0.39 -108.15 7.44
CA ASN A 201 -0.92 -109.31 6.71
C ASN A 201 0.16 -110.21 6.07
N ASP A 202 1.44 -109.88 6.23
CA ASP A 202 2.54 -110.55 5.50
C ASP A 202 3.02 -111.87 6.13
N HIS A 203 2.18 -112.54 6.94
CA HIS A 203 2.51 -113.86 7.46
C HIS A 203 1.92 -115.05 6.68
N LEU A 204 0.91 -114.88 5.81
CA LEU A 204 0.37 -116.01 5.03
C LEU A 204 -0.28 -115.58 3.69
N ARG A 205 0.50 -115.47 2.61
CA ARG A 205 0.25 -116.10 1.28
C ARG A 205 0.95 -115.35 0.13
N TYR A 206 1.82 -116.09 -0.55
CA TYR A 206 2.24 -115.87 -1.93
C TYR A 206 1.03 -115.78 -2.89
N GLY A 207 1.00 -114.80 -3.80
CA GLY A 207 0.06 -114.88 -4.93
C GLY A 207 -0.15 -113.65 -5.83
N LYS A 208 0.89 -113.12 -6.48
CA LYS A 208 0.95 -112.54 -7.85
C LYS A 208 -0.12 -111.56 -8.41
N GLY A 209 -1.12 -111.07 -7.66
CA GLY A 209 -2.14 -110.13 -8.19
C GLY A 209 -1.92 -108.64 -7.90
N TRP A 210 -1.04 -108.27 -6.97
CA TRP A 210 -1.03 -106.94 -6.34
C TRP A 210 -0.38 -105.80 -7.15
N LYS A 211 0.45 -106.11 -8.16
CA LYS A 211 1.19 -105.08 -8.92
C LYS A 211 0.31 -104.10 -9.71
N SER A 212 -0.95 -104.44 -9.98
CA SER A 212 -1.84 -103.58 -10.78
C SER A 212 -2.53 -102.48 -9.96
N GLN A 213 -2.63 -102.63 -8.63
CA GLN A 213 -3.36 -101.68 -7.77
C GLN A 213 -2.43 -100.59 -7.21
N GLU A 214 -1.17 -100.91 -6.90
CA GLU A 214 -0.12 -99.93 -6.56
C GLU A 214 0.13 -98.92 -7.71
N GLN A 215 0.13 -99.39 -8.96
CA GLN A 215 0.33 -98.51 -10.13
C GLN A 215 -0.75 -97.42 -10.27
N SER A 216 -1.98 -97.67 -9.78
CA SER A 216 -3.06 -96.68 -9.82
C SER A 216 -2.85 -95.55 -8.80
N TYR A 217 -2.31 -95.87 -7.62
CA TYR A 217 -2.07 -94.88 -6.56
C TYR A 217 -0.82 -94.05 -6.81
N ASP A 218 0.26 -94.67 -7.27
CA ASP A 218 1.48 -93.96 -7.67
C ASP A 218 1.19 -92.97 -8.80
N SER A 219 0.35 -93.36 -9.76
CA SER A 219 -0.09 -92.46 -10.84
C SER A 219 -0.89 -91.27 -10.29
N LYS A 220 -1.85 -91.49 -9.38
CA LYS A 220 -2.64 -90.41 -8.76
C LYS A 220 -1.78 -89.48 -7.90
N TYR A 221 -0.83 -90.02 -7.13
CA TYR A 221 0.09 -89.23 -6.30
C TYR A 221 1.06 -88.41 -7.17
N ALA A 222 1.59 -89.01 -8.24
CA ALA A 222 2.44 -88.31 -9.21
C ALA A 222 1.69 -87.14 -9.87
N ASP A 223 0.42 -87.34 -10.27
CA ASP A 223 -0.39 -86.31 -10.89
C ASP A 223 -0.76 -85.18 -9.91
N LEU A 224 -1.02 -85.51 -8.63
CA LEU A 224 -1.25 -84.51 -7.58
C LEU A 224 0.02 -83.71 -7.26
N ASN A 225 1.18 -84.38 -7.18
CA ASN A 225 2.47 -83.73 -6.94
C ASN A 225 2.87 -82.81 -8.11
N LYS A 226 2.54 -83.20 -9.35
CA LYS A 226 2.70 -82.36 -10.55
C LYS A 226 1.83 -81.10 -10.47
N LYS A 227 0.57 -81.22 -10.04
CA LYS A 227 -0.33 -80.07 -9.81
C LYS A 227 0.20 -79.16 -8.70
N HIS A 228 0.70 -79.73 -7.60
CA HIS A 228 1.29 -78.96 -6.50
C HIS A 228 2.53 -78.16 -6.95
N ARG A 229 3.46 -78.79 -7.68
CA ARG A 229 4.62 -78.07 -8.26
C ARG A 229 4.20 -76.96 -9.22
N ALA A 230 3.22 -77.21 -10.09
CA ALA A 230 2.71 -76.19 -10.99
C ALA A 230 2.09 -75.00 -10.25
N LEU A 231 1.41 -75.25 -9.12
CA LEU A 231 0.85 -74.18 -8.28
C LEU A 231 1.95 -73.37 -7.59
N LYS A 232 2.98 -74.05 -7.06
CA LYS A 232 4.13 -73.42 -6.40
C LYS A 232 4.93 -72.54 -7.36
N GLU A 233 5.12 -73.00 -8.59
CA GLU A 233 5.76 -72.22 -9.66
C GLU A 233 4.93 -70.97 -10.01
N LYS A 234 3.61 -71.09 -10.13
CA LYS A 234 2.73 -69.93 -10.34
C LYS A 234 2.80 -68.94 -9.19
N MET A 235 2.88 -69.43 -7.95
CA MET A 235 3.04 -68.57 -6.77
C MET A 235 4.36 -67.81 -6.81
N PHE A 236 5.45 -68.49 -7.12
CA PHE A 236 6.77 -67.88 -7.27
C PHE A 236 6.80 -66.83 -8.40
N GLN A 237 6.15 -67.09 -9.53
CA GLN A 237 6.02 -66.11 -10.61
C GLN A 237 5.19 -64.89 -10.21
N LEU A 238 4.17 -65.05 -9.38
CA LEU A 238 3.38 -63.95 -8.85
C LEU A 238 4.18 -63.12 -7.83
N GLU A 239 4.91 -63.77 -6.92
CA GLU A 239 5.84 -63.10 -6.00
C GLU A 239 6.90 -62.31 -6.77
N LYS A 240 7.53 -62.93 -7.78
CA LYS A 240 8.50 -62.25 -8.64
C LYS A 240 7.87 -61.04 -9.34
N LYS A 241 6.68 -61.18 -9.93
CA LYS A 241 5.96 -60.04 -10.54
C LYS A 241 5.59 -58.97 -9.52
N PHE A 242 5.28 -59.34 -8.28
CA PHE A 242 4.97 -58.40 -7.21
C PHE A 242 6.23 -57.62 -6.79
N ILE A 243 7.35 -58.32 -6.64
CA ILE A 243 8.67 -57.72 -6.39
C ILE A 243 9.06 -56.80 -7.56
N ASP A 244 8.96 -57.27 -8.81
CA ASP A 244 9.28 -56.47 -9.99
C ASP A 244 8.37 -55.23 -10.12
N LEU A 245 7.08 -55.34 -9.78
CA LEU A 245 6.16 -54.19 -9.73
C LEU A 245 6.52 -53.21 -8.61
N THR A 246 6.91 -53.72 -7.44
CA THR A 246 7.33 -52.91 -6.28
C THR A 246 8.65 -52.21 -6.57
N ILE A 247 9.61 -52.90 -7.19
CA ILE A 247 10.90 -52.38 -7.62
C ILE A 247 10.75 -51.43 -8.81
N SER A 248 9.85 -51.71 -9.76
CA SER A 248 9.57 -50.80 -10.90
C SER A 248 8.83 -49.53 -10.48
N THR A 249 8.08 -49.54 -9.36
CA THR A 249 7.61 -48.30 -8.73
C THR A 249 8.70 -47.57 -7.93
N SER A 250 9.79 -48.27 -7.59
CA SER A 250 10.97 -47.70 -6.95
C SER A 250 12.17 -47.73 -7.89
N VAL A 251 12.08 -47.09 -9.06
CA VAL A 251 13.29 -46.86 -9.88
C VAL A 251 14.24 -45.99 -9.04
N PRO A 252 15.39 -46.50 -8.57
CA PRO A 252 16.25 -45.76 -7.65
C PRO A 252 16.81 -44.50 -8.30
N GLU A 253 17.05 -44.52 -9.61
CA GLU A 253 17.48 -43.34 -10.39
C GLU A 253 16.38 -42.29 -10.52
N LEU A 254 15.14 -42.69 -10.80
CA LEU A 254 14.04 -41.73 -10.91
C LEU A 254 13.68 -41.14 -9.53
N ASN A 255 13.75 -41.97 -8.49
CA ASN A 255 13.60 -41.51 -7.11
C ASN A 255 14.77 -40.63 -6.68
N SER A 256 16.01 -40.91 -7.08
CA SER A 256 17.17 -40.06 -6.82
C SER A 256 17.02 -38.68 -7.47
N ILE A 257 16.64 -38.63 -8.75
CA ILE A 257 16.37 -37.38 -9.47
C ILE A 257 15.20 -36.62 -8.82
N ARG A 258 14.12 -37.32 -8.46
CA ARG A 258 12.98 -36.71 -7.77
C ARG A 258 13.35 -36.19 -6.37
N THR A 259 14.20 -36.91 -5.65
CA THR A 259 14.68 -36.51 -4.32
C THR A 259 15.59 -35.29 -4.43
N GLN A 260 16.53 -35.26 -5.36
CA GLN A 260 17.34 -34.06 -5.66
C GLN A 260 16.47 -32.87 -6.08
N GLN A 261 15.42 -33.10 -6.86
CA GLN A 261 14.51 -32.04 -7.28
C GLN A 261 13.70 -31.50 -6.11
N LEU A 262 13.26 -32.37 -5.18
CA LEU A 262 12.59 -31.97 -3.94
C LEU A 262 13.55 -31.26 -2.98
N GLU A 263 14.81 -31.69 -2.87
CA GLU A 263 15.84 -31.01 -2.07
C GLU A 263 16.14 -29.62 -2.63
N LYS A 264 16.24 -29.49 -3.96
CA LYS A 264 16.36 -28.19 -4.63
C LYS A 264 15.17 -27.30 -4.32
N GLN A 265 13.94 -27.79 -4.48
CA GLN A 265 12.73 -27.03 -4.13
C GLN A 265 12.69 -26.64 -2.65
N LEU A 266 13.11 -27.55 -1.76
CA LEU A 266 13.16 -27.29 -0.33
C LEU A 266 14.19 -26.21 0.01
N SER A 267 15.38 -26.25 -0.60
CA SER A 267 16.41 -25.23 -0.42
C SER A 267 15.98 -23.85 -0.96
N GLU A 268 15.34 -23.81 -2.13
CA GLU A 268 14.76 -22.58 -2.69
C GLU A 268 13.65 -22.02 -1.79
N SER A 269 12.81 -22.90 -1.23
CA SER A 269 11.75 -22.51 -0.29
C SER A 269 12.34 -21.95 1.01
N LYS A 270 13.36 -22.59 1.58
CA LYS A 270 14.08 -22.09 2.76
C LYS A 270 14.76 -20.74 2.49
N ALA A 271 15.34 -20.54 1.31
CA ALA A 271 15.92 -19.26 0.93
C ALA A 271 14.87 -18.14 0.84
N LYS A 272 13.69 -18.45 0.28
CA LYS A 272 12.55 -17.53 0.24
C LYS A 272 12.02 -17.21 1.65
N GLU A 273 11.92 -18.21 2.52
CA GLU A 273 11.52 -18.04 3.92
C GLU A 273 12.48 -17.10 4.67
N VAL A 274 13.80 -17.31 4.54
CA VAL A 274 14.81 -16.42 5.13
C VAL A 274 14.68 -14.99 4.60
N LYS A 275 14.39 -14.82 3.29
CA LYS A 275 14.17 -13.49 2.69
C LYS A 275 12.92 -12.83 3.26
N LEU A 276 11.81 -13.55 3.36
CA LEU A 276 10.57 -13.05 3.97
C LEU A 276 10.77 -12.68 5.44
N LEU A 277 11.52 -13.48 6.20
CA LEU A 277 11.81 -13.21 7.60
C LEU A 277 12.62 -11.91 7.77
N LYS A 278 13.56 -11.62 6.87
CA LYS A 278 14.27 -10.33 6.81
C LYS A 278 13.32 -9.16 6.52
N GLU A 279 12.38 -9.32 5.60
CA GLU A 279 11.38 -8.30 5.28
C GLU A 279 10.43 -8.05 6.46
N VAL A 280 9.96 -9.09 7.14
CA VAL A 280 9.13 -8.99 8.35
C VAL A 280 9.88 -8.24 9.46
N MET A 281 11.15 -8.54 9.68
CA MET A 281 11.99 -7.80 10.64
C MET A 281 12.14 -6.32 10.26
N LYS A 282 12.28 -6.01 8.97
CA LYS A 282 12.32 -4.62 8.47
C LYS A 282 11.00 -3.89 8.75
N PHE A 283 9.86 -4.52 8.45
CA PHE A 283 8.54 -3.93 8.73
C PHE A 283 8.30 -3.73 10.22
N LYS A 284 8.77 -4.65 11.07
CA LYS A 284 8.68 -4.51 12.53
C LYS A 284 9.45 -3.27 13.02
N ARG A 285 10.63 -2.99 12.45
CA ARG A 285 11.42 -1.79 12.76
C ARG A 285 10.71 -0.51 12.33
N ILE A 286 10.24 -0.46 11.08
CA ILE A 286 9.50 0.71 10.56
C ILE A 286 8.26 0.97 11.41
N LYS A 287 7.51 -0.08 11.79
CA LYS A 287 6.35 0.06 12.66
C LYS A 287 6.72 0.69 14.01
N GLN A 288 7.86 0.31 14.58
CA GLN A 288 8.35 0.86 15.84
C GLN A 288 8.72 2.35 15.70
N GLU A 289 9.43 2.71 14.64
CA GLU A 289 9.79 4.12 14.31
C GLU A 289 8.54 5.00 14.18
N VAL A 290 7.50 4.52 13.48
CA VAL A 290 6.23 5.25 13.32
C VAL A 290 5.50 5.42 14.66
N ILE A 291 5.56 4.42 15.55
CA ILE A 291 4.97 4.53 16.90
C ILE A 291 5.70 5.59 17.71
N GLU A 292 7.03 5.62 17.64
CA GLU A 292 7.86 6.62 18.33
C GLU A 292 7.60 8.04 17.80
N GLU A 293 7.52 8.21 16.48
CA GLU A 293 7.18 9.50 15.86
C GLU A 293 5.78 9.97 16.28
N LYS A 294 4.80 9.06 16.32
CA LYS A 294 3.45 9.37 16.80
C LYS A 294 3.45 9.86 18.25
N LEU A 295 4.24 9.23 19.13
CA LEU A 295 4.36 9.64 20.54
C LEU A 295 4.99 11.03 20.66
N GLN A 296 6.03 11.32 19.87
CA GLN A 296 6.66 12.64 19.83
C GLN A 296 5.69 13.73 19.35
N LEU A 297 4.89 13.44 18.32
CA LEU A 297 3.88 14.37 17.83
C LEU A 297 2.78 14.62 18.89
N GLN A 298 2.38 13.59 19.62
CA GLN A 298 1.41 13.72 20.72
C GLN A 298 1.96 14.60 21.85
N GLU A 299 3.23 14.42 22.22
CA GLU A 299 3.88 15.27 23.23
C GLU A 299 3.94 16.73 22.78
N ARG A 300 4.28 16.99 21.51
CA ARG A 300 4.27 18.34 20.95
C ARG A 300 2.88 18.97 20.95
N LEU A 301 1.84 18.18 20.68
CA LEU A 301 0.45 18.64 20.73
C LEU A 301 0.08 19.05 22.16
N ASN A 302 0.33 18.18 23.14
CA ASN A 302 0.05 18.47 24.55
C ASN A 302 0.81 19.72 25.03
N ASN A 303 2.08 19.89 24.63
CA ASN A 303 2.86 21.09 24.95
C ASN A 303 2.27 22.35 24.30
N SER A 304 1.73 22.24 23.08
CA SER A 304 1.08 23.36 22.40
C SER A 304 -0.23 23.74 23.08
N GLU A 305 -1.01 22.76 23.55
CA GLU A 305 -2.24 22.98 24.33
C GLU A 305 -1.94 23.75 25.62
N ILE A 306 -0.90 23.35 26.37
CA ILE A 306 -0.47 24.06 27.59
C ILE A 306 -0.10 25.52 27.29
N VAL A 307 0.60 25.79 26.18
CA VAL A 307 0.96 27.15 25.77
C VAL A 307 -0.28 27.97 25.43
N ILE A 308 -1.25 27.37 24.72
CA ILE A 308 -2.52 28.02 24.40
C ILE A 308 -3.29 28.37 25.68
N ASP A 309 -3.44 27.43 26.61
CA ASP A 309 -4.13 27.66 27.89
C ASP A 309 -3.45 28.79 28.69
N THR A 310 -2.11 28.80 28.74
CA THR A 310 -1.35 29.87 29.40
C THR A 310 -1.61 31.24 28.75
N LEU A 311 -1.67 31.29 27.41
CA LEU A 311 -1.98 32.53 26.69
C LEU A 311 -3.41 33.00 26.98
N VAL A 312 -4.40 32.10 27.00
CA VAL A 312 -5.79 32.40 27.35
C VAL A 312 -5.89 32.96 28.78
N ASP A 313 -5.18 32.34 29.73
CA ASP A 313 -5.11 32.81 31.13
C ASP A 313 -4.45 34.20 31.25
N THR A 314 -3.45 34.50 30.41
CA THR A 314 -2.87 35.84 30.40
C THR A 314 -3.84 36.86 29.81
N MET A 315 -4.52 36.55 28.70
CA MET A 315 -5.48 37.47 28.08
C MET A 315 -6.65 37.80 28.99
N THR A 316 -7.19 36.81 29.71
CA THR A 316 -8.31 37.00 30.65
C THR A 316 -7.95 37.85 31.86
N LYS A 317 -6.67 37.96 32.25
CA LYS A 317 -6.23 38.87 33.32
C LYS A 317 -6.15 40.33 32.89
N TYR A 318 -6.07 40.62 31.59
CA TYR A 318 -5.94 41.97 31.05
C TYR A 318 -7.25 42.56 30.51
N THR A 319 -8.33 41.78 30.50
CA THR A 319 -9.70 42.20 30.21
C THR A 319 -10.50 42.40 31.48
#